data_AF-A0A0F0CPM5-F1
#
_entry.id   AF-A0A0F0CPM5-F1
#
_cell.length_a   1.000
_cell.length_b   1.000
_cell.length_c   1.000
_cell.angle_alpha   90.00
_cell.angle_beta   90.00
_cell.angle_gamma   90.00
#
_symmetry.space_group_name_H-M   'P 1'
#
loop_
_entity.id
_entity.type
_entity.pdbx_description
1 polymer ?
#
loop_
_entity_poly.entity_id
_entity_poly.type
_entity_poly.pdbx_seq_one_letter_code
_entity_poly.pdbx_strand_id
1 'polypeptide(L)'
;SSQSCSGANIVINTIFAEAVDEICSELETAVSKGKNFNDTLQGILQGIVKKHKRIIFNGDNYSAEWTKEAEKRGLPNLRNTPDTLEVIEKDKKYGALFEKYGVLTKEEFKSRNDVYHHAYEMTIAMEANCAITIAKTLVIPAALEYQGVLAETIQKV
;
A
#
# COMPACT_ATOMS: atom_id res chain seq x y z
N SER A 1 3.22 -12.35 4.41
CA SER A 1 4.06 -12.26 5.63
C SER A 1 5.56 -12.36 5.35
N SER A 2 5.99 -12.38 4.08
CA SER A 2 7.41 -12.44 3.68
C SER A 2 8.08 -11.08 3.49
N GLN A 3 7.31 -9.98 3.57
CA GLN A 3 7.84 -8.63 3.41
C GLN A 3 8.65 -8.21 4.65
N SER A 4 9.75 -7.49 4.42
CA SER A 4 10.51 -6.89 5.51
C SER A 4 9.71 -5.79 6.20
N CYS A 5 9.70 -5.81 7.54
CA CYS A 5 9.11 -4.74 8.34
C CYS A 5 9.80 -3.38 8.14
N SER A 6 11.04 -3.38 7.64
CA SER A 6 11.81 -2.15 7.45
C SER A 6 11.13 -1.17 6.49
N GLY A 7 10.51 -1.66 5.42
CA GLY A 7 9.81 -0.81 4.45
C GLY A 7 8.67 -0.02 5.11
N ALA A 8 7.80 -0.71 5.84
CA ALA A 8 6.71 -0.08 6.59
C ALA A 8 7.24 0.86 7.68
N ASN A 9 8.29 0.47 8.40
CA ASN A 9 8.86 1.29 9.47
C ASN A 9 9.47 2.59 8.95
N ILE A 10 10.11 2.60 7.79
CA ILE A 10 10.62 3.82 7.17
C ILE A 10 9.46 4.81 6.96
N VAL A 11 8.39 4.36 6.31
CA VAL A 11 7.23 5.23 6.03
C VAL A 11 6.57 5.71 7.32
N ILE A 12 6.24 4.80 8.25
CA ILE A 12 5.52 5.12 9.49
C ILE A 12 6.33 6.09 10.37
N ASN A 13 7.63 5.87 10.50
CA ASN A 13 8.47 6.77 11.31
C ASN A 13 8.62 8.15 10.67
N THR A 14 8.72 8.23 9.34
CA THR A 14 8.83 9.53 8.65
C THR A 14 7.52 10.33 8.72
N ILE A 15 6.35 9.71 8.50
CA ILE A 15 5.07 10.42 8.63
C ILE A 15 4.79 10.83 10.08
N PHE A 16 5.25 10.04 11.06
CA PHE A 16 5.13 10.40 12.47
C PHE A 16 6.03 11.58 12.82
N ALA A 17 7.27 11.58 12.33
CA ALA A 17 8.17 12.73 12.48
C ALA A 17 7.56 13.99 11.88
N GLU A 18 6.90 13.89 10.71
CA GLU A 18 6.19 15.02 10.10
C GLU A 18 5.04 15.54 10.95
N ALA A 19 4.19 14.65 11.46
CA ALA A 19 3.09 15.05 12.30
C ALA A 19 3.57 15.77 13.58
N VAL A 20 4.67 15.31 14.19
CA VAL A 20 5.24 15.95 15.38
C VAL A 20 5.88 17.30 15.03
N ASP A 21 6.61 17.38 13.92
CA ASP A 21 7.23 18.62 13.44
C ASP A 21 6.18 19.71 13.16
N GLU A 22 5.06 19.36 12.53
CA GLU A 22 3.93 20.29 12.30
C GLU A 22 3.36 20.82 13.63
N ILE A 23 3.11 19.93 14.59
CA ILE A 23 2.59 20.31 15.92
C ILE A 23 3.57 21.23 16.64
N CYS A 24 4.86 20.89 16.66
CA CYS A 24 5.89 21.68 17.32
C CYS A 24 6.03 23.06 16.66
N SER A 25 6.09 23.11 15.33
CA SER A 25 6.21 24.37 14.58
C SER A 25 5.05 25.33 14.85
N GLU A 26 3.81 24.82 14.87
CA GLU A 26 2.62 25.63 15.17
C GLU A 26 2.64 26.12 16.62
N LEU A 27 3.02 25.25 17.55
CA LEU A 27 3.10 25.55 18.98
C LEU A 27 4.18 26.59 19.30
N GLU A 28 5.39 26.45 18.76
CA GLU A 28 6.49 27.41 18.92
C GLU A 28 6.12 28.79 18.34
N THR A 29 5.47 28.80 17.18
CA THR A 29 4.98 30.04 16.55
C THR A 29 3.91 30.74 17.39
N ALA A 30 3.06 29.98 18.07
CA ALA A 30 2.02 30.54 18.94
C ALA A 30 2.60 31.07 20.26
N VAL A 31 3.50 30.33 20.89
CA VAL A 31 4.15 30.70 22.15
C VAL A 31 5.04 31.93 21.96
N SER A 32 5.78 32.03 20.86
CA SER A 32 6.58 33.23 20.54
C SER A 32 5.73 34.49 20.35
N LYS A 33 4.44 34.34 20.02
CA LYS A 33 3.44 35.43 19.95
C LYS A 33 2.75 35.72 21.29
N GLY A 34 3.21 35.11 22.39
CA GLY A 34 2.68 35.32 23.74
C GLY A 34 1.39 34.56 24.05
N LYS A 35 0.99 33.57 23.23
CA LYS A 35 -0.18 32.73 23.54
C LYS A 35 0.14 31.72 24.65
N ASN A 36 -0.88 31.34 25.41
CA ASN A 36 -0.76 30.28 26.42
C ASN A 36 -0.45 28.93 25.75
N PHE A 37 0.55 28.23 26.27
CA PHE A 37 1.00 26.93 25.76
C PHE A 37 -0.11 25.87 25.78
N ASN A 38 -0.76 25.65 26.93
CA ASN A 38 -1.74 24.58 27.10
C ASN A 38 -2.99 24.81 26.26
N ASP A 39 -3.50 26.05 26.23
CA ASP A 39 -4.68 26.40 25.44
C ASP A 39 -4.41 26.23 23.94
N THR A 40 -3.20 26.61 23.50
CA THR A 40 -2.78 26.44 22.10
C THR A 40 -2.69 24.96 21.75
N LEU A 41 -1.99 24.16 22.56
CA LEU A 41 -1.83 22.73 22.34
C LEU A 41 -3.20 22.03 22.25
N GLN A 42 -4.11 22.37 23.16
CA GLN A 42 -5.47 21.81 23.14
C GLN A 42 -6.22 22.19 21.86
N GLY A 43 -6.07 23.42 21.38
CA GLY A 43 -6.62 23.87 20.10
C GLY A 43 -6.09 23.09 18.91
N ILE A 44 -4.76 22.90 18.82
CA ILE A 44 -4.10 22.13 17.76
C ILE A 44 -4.63 20.69 17.73
N LEU A 45 -4.62 20.00 18.88
CA LEU A 45 -5.09 18.61 18.97
C LEU A 45 -6.56 18.46 18.57
N GLN A 46 -7.43 19.40 19.00
CA GLN A 46 -8.83 19.41 18.57
C GLN A 46 -8.96 19.62 17.05
N GLY A 47 -8.13 20.49 16.47
CA GLY A 47 -8.06 20.73 15.03
C GLY A 47 -7.70 19.46 14.26
N ILE A 48 -6.66 18.75 14.71
CA ILE A 48 -6.20 17.47 14.12
C ILE A 48 -7.33 16.44 14.14
N VAL A 49 -7.98 16.26 15.29
CA VAL A 49 -9.11 15.30 15.40
C VAL A 49 -10.22 15.70 14.43
N LYS A 50 -10.63 16.97 14.36
CA LYS A 50 -11.68 17.42 13.44
C LYS A 50 -11.32 17.16 11.98
N LYS A 51 -10.07 17.43 11.58
CA LYS A 51 -9.57 17.25 10.20
C LYS A 51 -9.46 15.78 9.80
N HIS A 52 -9.00 14.92 10.71
CA HIS A 52 -8.64 13.54 10.41
C HIS A 52 -9.65 12.48 10.89
N LYS A 53 -10.72 12.86 11.61
CA LYS A 53 -11.78 11.96 12.08
C LYS A 53 -12.36 11.05 10.98
N ARG A 54 -12.38 11.51 9.72
CA ARG A 54 -12.84 10.71 8.57
C ARG A 54 -12.07 9.39 8.38
N ILE A 55 -10.84 9.30 8.89
CA ILE A 55 -9.96 8.12 8.76
C ILE A 55 -10.29 7.06 9.83
N ILE A 56 -10.85 7.47 10.98
CA ILE A 56 -11.14 6.56 12.09
C ILE A 56 -12.38 5.72 11.75
N PHE A 57 -12.22 4.40 11.76
CA PHE A 57 -13.29 3.45 11.51
C PHE A 57 -13.13 2.21 12.39
N ASN A 58 -14.22 1.85 13.08
CA ASN A 58 -14.26 0.75 14.05
C ASN A 58 -15.25 -0.37 13.62
N GLY A 59 -15.61 -0.43 12.33
CA GLY A 59 -16.55 -1.41 11.79
C GLY A 59 -15.86 -2.51 10.99
N ASP A 60 -16.64 -3.26 10.21
CA ASP A 60 -16.14 -4.31 9.33
C ASP A 60 -15.51 -3.74 8.05
N ASN A 61 -14.18 -3.85 7.95
CA ASN A 61 -13.38 -3.37 6.83
C ASN A 61 -13.40 -4.27 5.58
N TYR A 62 -13.99 -5.48 5.67
CA TYR A 62 -14.08 -6.41 4.53
C TYR A 62 -15.40 -6.27 3.76
N SER A 63 -16.36 -5.58 4.35
CA SER A 63 -17.70 -5.39 3.78
C SER A 63 -17.69 -4.56 2.49
N ALA A 64 -18.60 -4.86 1.56
CA ALA A 64 -18.78 -4.07 0.35
C ALA A 64 -19.32 -2.66 0.69
N GLU A 65 -20.05 -2.55 1.80
CA GLU A 65 -20.55 -1.34 2.42
C GLU A 65 -19.38 -0.40 2.79
N TRP A 66 -18.31 -0.94 3.40
CA TRP A 66 -17.13 -0.15 3.73
C TRP A 66 -16.44 0.41 2.50
N THR A 67 -16.35 -0.37 1.41
CA THR A 67 -15.74 0.13 0.16
C THR A 67 -16.45 1.39 -0.35
N LYS A 68 -17.79 1.40 -0.34
CA LYS A 68 -18.60 2.56 -0.75
C LYS A 68 -18.46 3.73 0.22
N GLU A 69 -18.39 3.45 1.51
CA GLU A 69 -18.23 4.47 2.56
C GLU A 69 -16.83 5.10 2.52
N ALA A 70 -15.78 4.32 2.30
CA ALA A 70 -14.40 4.79 2.18
C ALA A 70 -14.26 5.75 0.98
N GLU A 71 -14.88 5.42 -0.15
CA GLU A 71 -14.93 6.28 -1.33
C GLU A 71 -15.65 7.61 -1.03
N LYS A 72 -16.81 7.57 -0.37
CA LYS A 72 -17.52 8.79 0.09
C LYS A 72 -16.68 9.66 1.01
N ARG A 73 -15.82 9.05 1.84
CA ARG A 73 -14.89 9.75 2.74
C ARG A 73 -13.64 10.26 2.03
N GLY A 74 -13.47 9.98 0.74
CA GLY A 74 -12.28 10.32 -0.05
C GLY A 74 -11.03 9.57 0.45
N LEU A 75 -11.19 8.32 0.88
CA LEU A 75 -10.08 7.44 1.24
C LEU A 75 -9.63 6.68 -0.01
N PRO A 76 -8.33 6.73 -0.38
CA PRO A 76 -7.84 6.02 -1.56
C PRO A 76 -7.95 4.50 -1.36
N ASN A 77 -8.39 3.80 -2.40
CA ASN A 77 -8.49 2.34 -2.44
C ASN A 77 -7.83 1.81 -3.72
N LEU A 78 -6.50 1.72 -3.72
CA LEU A 78 -5.73 1.20 -4.85
C LEU A 78 -5.59 -0.32 -4.67
N ARG A 79 -6.23 -1.08 -5.55
CA ARG A 79 -6.35 -2.54 -5.43
C ARG A 79 -5.18 -3.30 -6.05
N ASN A 80 -4.51 -2.68 -7.01
CA ASN A 80 -3.44 -3.32 -7.77
C ASN A 80 -2.10 -2.67 -7.43
N THR A 81 -1.06 -3.50 -7.34
CA THR A 81 0.31 -3.05 -7.09
C THR A 81 0.82 -2.08 -8.17
N PRO A 82 0.66 -2.34 -9.48
CA PRO A 82 1.12 -1.42 -10.52
C PRO A 82 0.51 -0.02 -10.39
N ASP A 83 -0.81 0.05 -10.24
CA ASP A 83 -1.54 1.31 -10.06
C ASP A 83 -1.06 2.07 -8.82
N THR A 84 -0.75 1.34 -7.74
CA THR A 84 -0.25 1.92 -6.49
C THR A 84 1.14 2.52 -6.66
N LEU A 85 2.06 1.77 -7.26
CA LEU A 85 3.43 2.23 -7.49
C LEU A 85 3.47 3.43 -8.45
N GLU A 86 2.60 3.45 -9.46
CA GLU A 86 2.49 4.58 -10.39
C GLU A 86 2.01 5.86 -9.69
N VAL A 87 1.02 5.75 -8.77
CA VAL A 87 0.56 6.89 -7.97
C VAL A 87 1.67 7.40 -7.05
N ILE A 88 2.42 6.48 -6.42
CA ILE A 88 3.54 6.83 -5.53
C ILE A 88 4.64 7.58 -6.28
N GLU A 89 4.94 7.19 -7.52
CA GLU A 89 5.95 7.88 -8.33
C GLU A 89 5.50 9.25 -8.83
N LYS A 90 4.24 9.36 -9.29
CA LYS A 90 3.71 10.59 -9.89
C LYS A 90 3.47 11.70 -8.88
N ASP A 91 3.02 11.34 -7.68
CA ASP A 91 2.73 12.33 -6.65
C ASP A 91 4.00 12.71 -5.89
N LYS A 92 4.53 13.88 -6.28
CA LYS A 92 5.77 14.45 -5.73
C LYS A 92 5.76 14.60 -4.21
N LYS A 93 4.59 14.65 -3.56
CA LYS A 93 4.51 14.80 -2.10
C LYS A 93 5.16 13.62 -1.37
N TYR A 94 5.11 12.42 -1.94
CA TYR A 94 5.66 11.23 -1.29
C TYR A 94 7.19 11.28 -1.25
N GLY A 95 7.84 11.61 -2.37
CA GLY A 95 9.30 11.81 -2.41
C GLY A 95 9.74 13.01 -1.57
N ALA A 96 8.99 14.12 -1.63
CA ALA A 96 9.30 15.34 -0.89
C ALA A 96 9.27 15.13 0.64
N LEU A 97 8.37 14.28 1.13
CA LEU A 97 8.34 13.88 2.55
C LEU A 97 9.69 13.28 2.99
N PHE A 98 10.21 12.31 2.24
CA PHE A 98 11.47 11.67 2.60
C PHE A 98 12.67 12.62 2.45
N GLU A 99 12.65 13.48 1.43
CA GLU A 99 13.69 14.47 1.19
C GLU A 99 13.74 15.52 2.31
N LYS A 100 12.57 16.01 2.77
CA LYS A 100 12.45 16.99 3.88
C LYS A 100 13.17 16.53 5.14
N TYR A 101 13.05 15.24 5.48
CA TYR A 101 13.65 14.66 6.68
C TYR A 101 15.01 13.99 6.43
N GLY A 102 15.56 14.08 5.23
CA GLY A 102 16.85 13.47 4.87
C GLY A 102 16.85 11.94 4.96
N VAL A 103 15.68 11.31 4.80
CA VAL A 103 15.52 9.84 4.90
C VAL A 103 15.86 9.17 3.59
N LEU A 104 15.45 9.77 2.47
CA LEU A 104 15.81 9.35 1.11
C LEU A 104 15.98 10.58 0.23
N THR A 105 16.92 10.52 -0.71
CA THR A 105 16.94 11.48 -1.82
C THR A 105 15.87 11.14 -2.86
N LYS A 106 15.62 12.08 -3.78
CA LYS A 106 14.71 11.87 -4.90
C LYS A 106 15.14 10.69 -5.78
N GLU A 107 16.44 10.54 -6.04
CA GLU A 107 16.98 9.42 -6.81
C GLU A 107 16.80 8.09 -6.07
N GLU A 108 17.04 8.07 -4.76
CA GLU A 108 16.86 6.86 -3.93
C GLU A 108 15.41 6.43 -3.84
N PHE A 109 14.49 7.39 -3.69
CA PHE A 109 13.05 7.13 -3.71
C PHE A 109 12.60 6.52 -5.04
N LYS A 110 13.03 7.11 -6.17
CA LYS A 110 12.72 6.58 -7.49
C LYS A 110 13.32 5.18 -7.69
N SER A 111 14.58 4.99 -7.36
CA SER A 111 15.27 3.71 -7.48
C SER A 111 14.55 2.60 -6.71
N ARG A 112 14.05 2.90 -5.50
CA ARG A 112 13.22 1.94 -4.74
C ARG A 112 11.92 1.60 -5.45
N ASN A 113 11.25 2.59 -6.05
CA ASN A 113 10.03 2.34 -6.82
C ASN A 113 10.29 1.43 -8.03
N ASP A 114 11.38 1.69 -8.77
CA ASP A 114 11.80 0.86 -9.90
C ASP A 114 12.07 -0.59 -9.48
N VAL A 115 12.72 -0.80 -8.33
CA VAL A 115 12.95 -2.13 -7.75
C VAL A 115 11.62 -2.82 -7.39
N TYR A 116 10.64 -2.11 -6.86
CA TYR A 116 9.32 -2.70 -6.55
C TYR A 116 8.55 -3.09 -7.81
N HIS A 117 8.60 -2.27 -8.86
CA HIS A 117 8.03 -2.61 -10.17
C HIS A 117 8.67 -3.88 -10.72
N HIS A 118 10.00 -3.92 -10.77
CA HIS A 118 10.73 -5.06 -11.29
C HIS A 118 10.45 -6.35 -10.49
N ALA A 119 10.43 -6.28 -9.16
CA ALA A 119 10.14 -7.42 -8.31
C ALA A 119 8.73 -7.99 -8.54
N TYR A 120 7.75 -7.11 -8.75
CA TYR A 120 6.38 -7.50 -9.09
C TYR A 120 6.32 -8.21 -10.45
N GLU A 121 6.90 -7.60 -11.48
CA GLU A 121 6.94 -8.15 -12.85
C GLU A 121 7.60 -9.52 -12.88
N MET A 122 8.75 -9.66 -12.22
CA MET A 122 9.48 -10.92 -12.15
C MET A 122 8.70 -12.01 -11.43
N THR A 123 8.00 -11.66 -10.35
CA THR A 123 7.16 -12.62 -9.61
C THR A 123 6.03 -13.15 -10.49
N ILE A 124 5.28 -12.25 -11.15
CA ILE A 124 4.20 -12.63 -12.06
C ILE A 124 4.72 -13.49 -13.22
N ALA A 125 5.86 -13.12 -13.80
CA ALA A 125 6.47 -13.89 -14.88
C ALA A 125 6.88 -15.30 -14.42
N MET A 126 7.47 -15.43 -13.23
CA MET A 126 7.84 -16.73 -12.66
C MET A 126 6.61 -17.60 -12.37
N GLU A 127 5.57 -17.04 -11.76
CA GLU A 127 4.31 -17.75 -11.47
C GLU A 127 3.62 -18.23 -12.75
N ALA A 128 3.54 -17.37 -13.77
CA ALA A 128 2.95 -17.71 -15.06
C ALA A 128 3.72 -18.85 -15.75
N ASN A 129 5.05 -18.79 -15.78
CA ASN A 129 5.88 -19.84 -16.38
C ASN A 129 5.78 -21.17 -15.60
N CYS A 130 5.72 -21.10 -14.27
CA CYS A 130 5.49 -22.27 -13.43
C CYS A 130 4.12 -22.91 -13.73
N ALA A 131 3.06 -22.11 -13.79
CA ALA A 131 1.71 -22.57 -14.11
C ALA A 131 1.63 -23.21 -15.51
N ILE A 132 2.26 -22.60 -16.52
CA ILE A 132 2.34 -23.16 -17.88
C ILE A 132 3.07 -24.50 -17.87
N THR A 133 4.16 -24.60 -17.09
CA THR A 133 4.93 -25.84 -16.98
C THR A 133 4.06 -26.94 -16.35
N ILE A 134 3.44 -26.67 -15.21
CA ILE A 134 2.52 -27.60 -14.52
C ILE A 134 1.39 -28.04 -15.46
N ALA A 135 0.77 -27.09 -16.17
CA ALA A 135 -0.32 -27.40 -17.10
C ALA A 135 0.13 -28.37 -18.20
N LYS A 136 1.30 -28.12 -18.80
CA LYS A 136 1.82 -28.93 -19.91
C LYS A 136 2.36 -30.29 -19.49
N THR A 137 2.98 -30.38 -18.32
CA THR A 137 3.71 -31.60 -17.92
C THR A 137 2.92 -32.49 -16.97
N LEU A 138 1.96 -31.94 -16.22
CA LEU A 138 1.20 -32.70 -15.22
C LEU A 138 -0.29 -32.78 -15.57
N VAL A 139 -0.93 -31.62 -15.83
CA VAL A 139 -2.39 -31.57 -15.98
C VAL A 139 -2.84 -32.15 -17.32
N ILE A 140 -2.30 -31.66 -18.43
CA ILE A 140 -2.70 -32.10 -19.78
C ILE A 140 -2.44 -33.60 -19.98
N PRO A 141 -1.27 -34.17 -19.64
CA PRO A 141 -1.04 -35.60 -19.80
C PRO A 141 -2.02 -36.46 -19.02
N ALA A 142 -2.27 -36.13 -17.74
CA ALA A 142 -3.23 -36.87 -16.90
C ALA A 142 -4.66 -36.79 -17.45
N ALA A 143 -5.07 -35.62 -17.94
CA ALA A 143 -6.39 -35.44 -18.55
C ALA A 143 -6.56 -36.28 -19.82
N LEU A 144 -5.54 -36.30 -20.70
CA LEU A 144 -5.55 -37.08 -21.94
C LEU A 144 -5.52 -38.59 -21.66
N GLU A 145 -4.75 -39.04 -20.67
CA GLU A 145 -4.72 -40.44 -20.24
C GLU A 145 -6.09 -40.89 -19.77
N TYR A 146 -6.74 -40.12 -18.90
CA TYR A 146 -8.08 -40.43 -18.41
C TYR A 146 -9.13 -40.41 -19.54
N GLN A 147 -9.03 -39.44 -20.46
CA GLN A 147 -9.89 -39.40 -21.64
C GLN A 147 -9.74 -40.67 -22.50
N GLY A 148 -8.52 -41.20 -22.64
CA GLY A 148 -8.26 -42.47 -23.32
C GLY A 148 -8.97 -43.65 -22.65
N VAL A 149 -8.91 -43.75 -21.32
CA VAL A 149 -9.60 -44.80 -20.55
C VAL A 149 -11.13 -44.75 -20.75
N LEU A 150 -11.71 -43.55 -20.74
CA LEU A 150 -13.15 -43.38 -21.01
C LEU A 150 -13.53 -43.80 -22.43
N ALA A 151 -12.73 -43.40 -23.42
CA ALA A 151 -12.95 -43.76 -24.82
C ALA A 151 -12.90 -45.28 -25.04
N GLU A 152 -11.91 -45.96 -24.45
CA GLU A 152 -11.83 -47.43 -24.48
C GLU A 152 -13.04 -48.10 -23.83
N THR A 153 -13.52 -47.55 -22.71
CA THR A 153 -14.68 -48.11 -22.00
C THR A 153 -15.93 -48.02 -22.86
N ILE A 154 -16.14 -46.91 -23.55
CA ILE A 154 -17.27 -46.73 -24.48
C ILE A 154 -17.15 -47.68 -25.67
N GLN A 155 -15.96 -47.88 -26.23
CA GLN A 155 -15.76 -48.75 -27.38
C GLN A 155 -16.00 -50.24 -27.08
N LYS A 156 -15.84 -50.66 -25.81
CA LYS A 156 -16.02 -52.04 -25.35
C LYS A 156 -17.50 -52.37 -25.01
N VAL A 157 -18.39 -51.39 -25.01
CA VAL A 157 -19.85 -51.54 -24.81
C VAL A 157 -20.55 -51.53 -26.17
#